data_AF-A0A9P5N7R4-F1
#
_entry.id   AF-A0A9P5N7R4-F1
#
_cell.length_a   1.000
_cell.length_b   1.000
_cell.length_c   1.000
_cell.angle_alpha   90.00
_cell.angle_beta   90.00
_cell.angle_gamma   90.00
#
_symmetry.space_group_name_H-M   'P 1'
#
loop_
_entity.id
_entity.type
_entity.pdbx_description
1 polymer ?
#
loop_
_entity_poly.entity_id
_entity_poly.type
_entity_poly.pdbx_seq_one_letter_code
_entity_poly.pdbx_strand_id
1 'polypeptide(L)'
;MTFIHDLPAYAGLNTALCKDLPYNEDIQNDLEGEKETIPDLSSRDSAPSENPTVFLWRKTISGASKGVSEKTDSEYQRLVNQCVNFLIGNSLIQKREDFVCPSPSEDVPFFITAWIMNQCDEINLDGSLKPQNQIRDSYVHGQKMRASMTYLFGHILGLGSRPWQKSEVTGRMTGNPSISEQVSSYMMSLRTRKVHSSETPTSAHAVTSETLKKLYDENNKPEKSKIKEYEPSSRSQAQDINDWGGDFRKTHRDGGKSFCSIFVHLTFNS
;
A
#
# COMPACT_ATOMS: atom_id res chain seq x y z
N MET A 1 -6.43 -40.24 -45.37
CA MET A 1 -6.15 -38.85 -45.79
C MET A 1 -6.70 -37.95 -44.69
N THR A 2 -5.88 -37.68 -43.68
CA THR A 2 -6.26 -37.03 -42.42
C THR A 2 -5.83 -35.58 -42.47
N PHE A 3 -6.80 -34.66 -42.46
CA PHE A 3 -6.56 -33.23 -42.33
C PHE A 3 -6.30 -32.89 -40.86
N ILE A 4 -5.05 -32.56 -40.54
CA ILE A 4 -4.67 -31.90 -39.30
C ILE A 4 -4.83 -30.41 -39.56
N HIS A 5 -5.75 -29.75 -38.84
CA HIS A 5 -5.89 -28.30 -38.87
C HIS A 5 -4.83 -27.67 -37.96
N ASP A 6 -3.94 -26.89 -38.57
CA ASP A 6 -3.02 -25.98 -37.88
C ASP A 6 -3.82 -24.94 -37.07
N LEU A 7 -3.51 -24.85 -35.78
CA LEU A 7 -3.96 -23.75 -34.92
C LEU A 7 -3.05 -22.53 -35.14
N PRO A 8 -3.59 -21.30 -35.20
CA PRO A 8 -2.79 -20.11 -35.43
C PRO A 8 -1.86 -19.83 -34.24
N ALA A 9 -0.57 -19.71 -34.54
CA ALA A 9 0.45 -19.27 -33.60
C ALA A 9 0.19 -17.80 -33.20
N TYR A 10 -0.12 -17.58 -31.92
CA TYR A 10 -0.25 -16.23 -31.35
C TYR A 10 1.14 -15.56 -31.28
N ALA A 11 1.34 -14.51 -32.08
CA ALA A 11 2.61 -13.79 -32.22
C ALA A 11 3.00 -12.89 -31.01
N GLY A 12 2.36 -13.02 -29.85
CA GLY A 12 2.52 -12.09 -28.73
C GLY A 12 3.06 -12.67 -27.42
N LEU A 13 3.30 -13.98 -27.31
CA LEU A 13 3.49 -14.64 -26.01
C LEU A 13 4.93 -15.09 -25.69
N ASN A 14 5.90 -14.82 -26.57
CA ASN A 14 7.26 -15.36 -26.42
C ASN A 14 8.31 -14.39 -25.85
N THR A 15 7.96 -13.18 -25.40
CA THR A 15 8.97 -12.16 -25.11
C THR A 15 9.28 -11.91 -23.63
N ALA A 16 8.86 -12.77 -22.68
CA ALA A 16 9.16 -12.54 -21.26
C ALA A 16 9.38 -13.83 -20.47
N LEU A 17 10.44 -14.56 -20.80
CA LEU A 17 11.00 -15.62 -19.96
C LEU A 17 12.45 -15.26 -19.62
N CYS A 18 12.64 -14.11 -18.96
CA CYS A 18 13.89 -13.84 -18.24
C CYS A 18 13.83 -14.61 -16.92
N LYS A 19 14.70 -15.61 -16.77
CA LYS A 19 14.67 -16.63 -15.72
C LYS A 19 15.33 -16.26 -14.39
N ASP A 20 15.75 -15.01 -14.20
CA ASP A 20 16.43 -14.61 -12.97
C ASP A 20 15.69 -13.44 -12.32
N LEU A 21 14.77 -13.75 -11.39
CA LEU A 21 14.22 -12.74 -10.48
C LEU A 21 14.48 -13.17 -9.03
N PRO A 22 15.13 -12.30 -8.22
CA PRO A 22 15.37 -12.57 -6.81
C PRO A 22 14.06 -12.63 -6.02
N TYR A 23 13.98 -13.64 -5.16
CA TYR A 23 12.89 -13.91 -4.22
C TYR A 23 12.65 -12.68 -3.32
N ASN A 24 11.39 -12.23 -3.25
CA ASN A 24 11.04 -10.92 -2.67
C ASN A 24 10.01 -11.10 -1.54
N GLU A 25 10.48 -11.57 -0.38
CA GLU A 25 9.67 -11.65 0.86
C GLU A 25 9.37 -10.26 1.46
N ASP A 26 10.09 -9.22 1.04
CA ASP A 26 10.00 -7.86 1.62
C ASP A 26 8.80 -7.03 1.13
N ILE A 27 8.06 -7.49 0.10
CA ILE A 27 6.99 -6.69 -0.51
C ILE A 27 5.62 -6.90 0.18
N GLN A 28 5.41 -8.04 0.83
CA GLN A 28 4.09 -8.40 1.36
C GLN A 28 3.77 -7.74 2.72
N ASN A 29 4.78 -7.30 3.48
CA ASN A 29 4.59 -6.80 4.85
C ASN A 29 4.19 -5.32 4.94
N ASP A 30 4.38 -4.52 3.88
CA ASP A 30 4.20 -3.06 3.97
C ASP A 30 2.77 -2.57 3.65
N LEU A 31 1.89 -3.40 3.07
CA LEU A 31 0.55 -2.97 2.62
C LEU A 31 -0.59 -3.16 3.65
N GLU A 32 -0.43 -4.05 4.63
CA GLU A 32 -1.48 -4.35 5.63
C GLU A 32 -1.34 -3.50 6.92
N GLY A 33 -0.15 -2.92 7.16
CA GLY A 33 0.13 -2.14 8.37
C GLY A 33 -0.51 -0.75 8.44
N GLU A 34 -1.06 -0.22 7.33
CA GLU A 34 -1.66 1.13 7.30
C GLU A 34 -3.10 1.19 7.83
N LYS A 35 -3.75 0.07 8.20
CA LYS A 35 -5.16 0.06 8.64
C LYS A 35 -5.43 -0.25 10.11
N GLU A 36 -4.44 -0.67 10.88
CA GLU A 36 -4.61 -0.92 12.31
C GLU A 36 -3.80 0.08 13.14
N THR A 37 -4.34 1.28 13.36
CA THR A 37 -3.79 2.21 14.35
C THR A 37 -4.71 2.37 15.54
N ILE A 38 -4.19 1.85 16.66
CA ILE A 38 -4.28 2.26 18.06
C ILE A 38 -5.10 3.55 18.31
N PRO A 39 -5.96 3.58 19.36
CA PRO A 39 -6.80 4.73 19.69
C PRO A 39 -6.02 6.04 19.83
N ASP A 40 -6.64 7.09 19.29
CA ASP A 40 -6.19 8.49 19.24
C ASP A 40 -5.88 9.02 20.65
N LEU A 41 -4.60 9.08 21.02
CA LEU A 41 -4.16 9.72 22.26
C LEU A 41 -4.26 11.23 22.08
N SER A 42 -5.21 11.84 22.78
CA SER A 42 -5.47 13.27 22.68
C SER A 42 -4.32 14.09 23.28
N SER A 43 -4.11 15.30 22.76
CA SER A 43 -3.15 16.28 23.29
C SER A 43 -3.40 16.70 24.76
N ARG A 44 -4.54 16.31 25.35
CA ARG A 44 -4.85 16.52 26.78
C ARG A 44 -4.17 15.52 27.72
N ASP A 45 -3.61 14.43 27.19
CA ASP A 45 -2.98 13.37 28.01
C ASP A 45 -1.48 13.60 28.27
N SER A 46 -0.93 14.75 27.84
CA SER A 46 0.50 15.07 27.83
C SER A 46 0.96 16.00 28.95
N ALA A 47 0.14 16.26 29.99
CA ALA A 47 0.66 16.92 31.18
C ALA A 47 1.73 16.00 31.82
N PRO A 48 3.00 16.44 31.99
CA PRO A 48 4.01 15.64 32.64
C PRO A 48 3.59 15.42 34.09
N SER A 49 3.16 14.20 34.40
CA SER A 49 2.96 13.79 35.79
C SER A 49 4.31 13.92 36.49
N GLU A 50 4.36 14.66 37.61
CA GLU A 50 5.56 14.79 38.45
C GLU A 50 6.00 13.45 39.06
N ASN A 51 5.24 12.37 38.88
CA ASN A 51 5.58 11.04 39.37
C ASN A 51 6.63 10.36 38.46
N PRO A 52 7.86 10.11 38.97
CA PRO A 52 8.93 9.47 38.19
C PRO A 52 8.55 8.09 37.64
N THR A 53 7.68 7.37 38.34
CA THR A 53 7.20 6.04 37.94
C THR A 53 6.32 6.12 36.70
N VAL A 54 5.40 7.10 36.66
CA VAL A 54 4.51 7.30 35.51
C VAL A 54 5.31 7.73 34.29
N PHE A 55 6.33 8.56 34.46
CA PHE A 55 7.25 8.93 33.38
C PHE A 55 7.98 7.71 32.81
N LEU A 56 8.53 6.83 33.67
CA LEU A 56 9.17 5.59 33.24
C LEU A 56 8.19 4.68 32.49
N TRP A 57 6.96 4.51 33.00
CA TRP A 57 5.94 3.70 32.34
C TRP A 57 5.54 4.27 30.99
N ARG A 58 5.35 5.59 30.87
CA ARG A 58 5.08 6.24 29.57
C ARG A 58 6.20 5.98 28.57
N LYS A 59 7.46 6.05 29.00
CA LYS A 59 8.61 5.74 28.14
C LYS A 59 8.63 4.27 27.71
N THR A 60 8.41 3.33 28.63
CA THR A 60 8.37 1.88 28.34
C THR A 60 7.20 1.54 27.42
N ILE A 61 6.01 2.05 27.71
CA ILE A 61 4.81 1.83 26.90
C ILE A 61 5.01 2.44 25.51
N SER A 62 5.51 3.68 25.41
CA SER A 62 5.78 4.30 24.11
C SER A 62 6.80 3.51 23.28
N GLY A 63 7.86 3.00 23.93
CA GLY A 63 8.84 2.14 23.26
C GLY A 63 8.25 0.80 22.79
N ALA A 64 7.43 0.15 23.63
CA ALA A 64 6.77 -1.11 23.27
C ALA A 64 5.67 -0.93 22.20
N SER A 65 4.97 0.21 22.22
CA SER A 65 3.92 0.56 21.26
C SER A 65 4.44 1.18 19.95
N LYS A 66 5.75 1.15 19.72
CA LYS A 66 6.39 1.69 18.50
C LYS A 66 5.88 1.03 17.22
N GLY A 67 5.49 -0.25 17.29
CA GLY A 67 4.84 -0.98 16.19
C GLY A 67 5.71 -1.19 14.94
N VAL A 68 6.95 -0.70 14.92
CA VAL A 68 7.91 -0.87 13.82
C VAL A 68 9.22 -1.46 14.36
N SER A 69 9.90 -2.25 13.52
CA SER A 69 11.21 -2.80 13.86
C SER A 69 12.26 -1.67 13.99
N GLU A 70 13.34 -1.90 14.73
CA GLU A 70 14.45 -0.94 14.85
C GLU A 70 15.09 -0.61 13.49
N LYS A 71 15.15 -1.61 12.60
CA LYS A 71 15.64 -1.44 11.22
C LYS A 71 14.72 -0.51 10.42
N THR A 72 13.41 -0.74 10.50
CA THR A 72 12.40 0.08 9.82
C THR A 72 12.41 1.52 10.34
N ASP A 73 12.49 1.71 11.66
CA ASP A 73 12.58 3.04 12.27
C ASP A 73 13.84 3.80 11.81
N SER A 74 14.99 3.14 11.81
CA SER A 74 16.25 3.73 11.33
C SER A 74 16.15 4.14 9.87
N GLU A 75 15.50 3.32 9.04
CA GLU A 75 15.27 3.64 7.63
C GLU A 75 14.31 4.81 7.45
N TYR A 76 13.22 4.89 8.22
CA TYR A 76 12.31 6.02 8.19
C TYR A 76 13.00 7.31 8.65
N GLN A 77 13.82 7.27 9.71
CA GLN A 77 14.60 8.44 10.12
C GLN A 77 15.59 8.88 9.05
N ARG A 78 16.23 7.94 8.34
CA ARG A 78 17.09 8.25 7.19
C ARG A 78 16.31 8.96 6.08
N LEU A 79 15.14 8.46 5.72
CA LEU A 79 14.26 9.08 4.71
C LEU A 79 13.78 10.48 5.13
N VAL A 80 13.42 10.67 6.40
CA VAL A 80 13.08 11.99 6.96
C VAL A 80 14.24 12.97 6.82
N ASN A 81 15.46 12.55 7.15
CA ASN A 81 16.65 13.39 6.99
C ASN A 81 16.91 13.76 5.53
N GLN A 82 16.71 12.82 4.60
CA GLN A 82 16.83 13.09 3.16
C GLN A 82 15.81 14.11 2.67
N CYS A 83 14.55 14.01 3.13
CA CYS A 83 13.51 15.00 2.83
C CYS A 83 13.90 16.39 3.36
N VAL A 84 14.28 16.50 4.62
CA VAL A 84 14.69 17.78 5.23
C VAL A 84 15.85 18.41 4.45
N ASN A 85 16.88 17.63 4.11
CA ASN A 85 18.01 18.10 3.33
C ASN A 85 17.60 18.60 1.94
N PHE A 86 16.66 17.88 1.29
CA PHE A 86 16.09 18.31 0.02
C PHE A 86 15.33 19.64 0.16
N LEU A 87 14.51 19.81 1.19
CA LEU A 87 13.73 21.04 1.39
C LEU A 87 14.63 22.24 1.69
N ILE A 88 15.67 22.07 2.52
CA ILE A 88 16.68 23.09 2.78
C ILE A 88 17.46 23.42 1.50
N GLY A 89 17.89 22.40 0.76
CA GLY A 89 18.64 22.57 -0.50
C GLY A 89 17.86 23.33 -1.58
N ASN A 90 16.53 23.25 -1.56
CA ASN A 90 15.65 24.01 -2.46
C ASN A 90 15.14 25.33 -1.85
N SER A 91 15.65 25.74 -0.69
CA SER A 91 15.21 26.95 0.04
C SER A 91 13.71 26.98 0.38
N LEU A 92 13.06 25.82 0.50
CA LEU A 92 11.65 25.71 0.88
C LEU A 92 11.45 25.84 2.40
N ILE A 93 12.48 25.47 3.18
CA ILE A 93 12.56 25.68 4.62
C ILE A 93 13.97 26.18 4.97
N GLN A 94 14.12 26.86 6.10
CA GLN A 94 15.43 27.34 6.56
C GLN A 94 16.10 26.33 7.49
N LYS A 95 15.30 25.68 8.34
CA LYS A 95 15.79 24.77 9.37
C LYS A 95 14.93 23.51 9.44
N ARG A 96 15.50 22.47 10.05
CA ARG A 96 14.80 21.20 10.28
C ARG A 96 13.52 21.39 11.08
N GLU A 97 13.55 22.27 12.07
CA GLU A 97 12.46 22.52 13.01
C GLU A 97 11.25 23.18 12.35
N ASP A 98 11.44 23.83 11.19
CA ASP A 98 10.34 24.39 10.41
C ASP A 98 9.44 23.29 9.82
N PHE A 99 10.00 22.10 9.59
CA PHE A 99 9.29 20.93 9.03
C PHE A 99 8.98 19.88 10.09
N VAL A 100 9.95 19.54 10.94
CA VAL A 100 9.82 18.53 12.00
C VAL A 100 9.33 19.20 13.29
N CYS A 101 8.06 19.60 13.31
CA CYS A 101 7.44 20.21 14.48
C CYS A 101 5.98 19.77 14.70
N PRO A 102 5.46 19.87 15.94
CA PRO A 102 4.06 19.54 16.25
C PRO A 102 3.02 20.50 15.64
N SER A 103 3.46 21.59 15.01
CA SER A 103 2.58 22.55 14.33
C SER A 103 3.14 22.89 12.95
N PRO A 104 3.09 21.95 11.99
CA PRO A 104 3.68 22.15 10.67
C PRO A 104 2.94 23.22 9.86
N SER A 105 3.62 23.80 8.87
CA SER A 105 3.02 24.73 7.90
C SER A 105 1.90 24.04 7.09
N GLU A 106 0.96 24.85 6.58
CA GLU A 106 -0.10 24.41 5.68
C GLU A 106 0.43 23.74 4.39
N ASP A 107 1.64 24.12 3.97
CA ASP A 107 2.31 23.64 2.75
C ASP A 107 3.03 22.29 2.90
N VAL A 108 3.05 21.68 4.09
CA VAL A 108 3.78 20.41 4.30
C VAL A 108 3.35 19.28 3.36
N PRO A 109 2.05 19.07 3.05
CA PRO A 109 1.64 18.14 2.00
C PRO A 109 2.29 18.39 0.63
N PHE A 110 2.44 19.67 0.27
CA PHE A 110 3.09 20.07 -0.97
C PHE A 110 4.59 19.74 -0.93
N PHE A 111 5.27 19.98 0.20
CA PHE A 111 6.68 19.62 0.39
C PHE A 111 6.93 18.12 0.28
N ILE A 112 6.08 17.29 0.90
CA ILE A 112 6.14 15.83 0.79
C ILE A 112 5.98 15.41 -0.68
N THR A 113 4.99 15.98 -1.36
CA THR A 113 4.70 15.70 -2.77
C THR A 113 5.86 16.10 -3.67
N ALA A 114 6.43 17.29 -3.48
CA ALA A 114 7.58 17.79 -4.23
C ALA A 114 8.81 16.90 -4.05
N TRP A 115 9.07 16.43 -2.83
CA TRP A 115 10.18 15.51 -2.57
C TRP A 115 10.00 14.16 -3.28
N ILE A 116 8.81 13.54 -3.18
CA ILE A 116 8.50 12.29 -3.89
C ILE A 116 8.59 12.51 -5.41
N MET A 117 8.06 13.62 -5.92
CA MET A 117 8.13 13.97 -7.35
C MET A 117 9.58 14.10 -7.83
N ASN A 118 10.43 14.75 -7.05
CA ASN A 118 11.84 14.90 -7.39
C ASN A 118 12.60 13.57 -7.50
N GLN A 119 12.28 12.58 -6.66
CA GLN A 119 12.99 11.28 -6.67
C GLN A 119 12.38 10.25 -7.61
N CYS A 120 11.05 10.16 -7.63
CA CYS A 120 10.34 9.03 -8.25
C CYS A 120 9.73 9.36 -9.62
N ASP A 121 9.40 10.63 -9.89
CA ASP A 121 8.66 11.00 -11.10
C ASP A 121 9.57 11.26 -12.30
N GLU A 122 8.98 11.26 -13.49
CA GLU A 122 9.65 11.68 -14.73
C GLU A 122 9.55 13.19 -14.98
N ILE A 123 8.71 13.88 -14.22
CA ILE A 123 8.49 15.32 -14.30
C ILE A 123 9.29 15.99 -13.18
N ASN A 124 10.00 17.08 -13.52
CA ASN A 124 10.67 17.96 -12.57
C ASN A 124 9.67 18.92 -11.91
N LEU A 125 10.10 19.59 -10.84
CA LEU A 125 9.26 20.55 -10.13
C LEU A 125 8.87 21.78 -10.96
N ASP A 126 9.66 22.10 -11.99
CA ASP A 126 9.38 23.17 -12.95
C ASP A 126 8.43 22.71 -14.09
N GLY A 127 7.99 21.45 -14.07
CA GLY A 127 7.15 20.85 -15.10
C GLY A 127 7.92 20.31 -16.31
N SER A 128 9.24 20.46 -16.37
CA SER A 128 10.06 19.88 -17.44
C SER A 128 10.18 18.36 -17.29
N LEU A 129 10.46 17.65 -18.39
CA LEU A 129 10.74 16.22 -18.35
C LEU A 129 12.18 15.95 -17.96
N LYS A 130 12.39 15.00 -17.05
CA LYS A 130 13.70 14.49 -16.68
C LYS A 130 14.33 13.73 -17.85
N PRO A 131 15.65 13.87 -18.07
CA PRO A 131 16.34 13.11 -19.10
C PRO A 131 16.17 11.60 -18.89
N GLN A 132 16.06 10.84 -19.97
CA GLN A 132 15.87 9.38 -19.92
C GLN A 132 17.04 8.64 -19.25
N ASN A 133 18.24 9.23 -19.28
CA ASN A 133 19.44 8.64 -18.68
C ASN A 133 19.51 8.80 -17.16
N GLN A 134 18.63 9.59 -16.56
CA GLN A 134 18.60 9.76 -15.11
C GLN A 134 17.90 8.57 -14.48
N ILE A 135 18.57 7.91 -13.54
CA ILE A 135 17.98 6.86 -12.71
C ILE A 135 16.87 7.48 -11.87
N ARG A 136 15.69 6.84 -11.90
CA ARG A 136 14.49 7.25 -11.16
C ARG A 136 14.14 6.16 -10.18
N ASP A 137 13.74 6.55 -8.98
CA ASP A 137 13.30 5.58 -7.99
C ASP A 137 11.94 4.97 -8.36
N SER A 138 11.69 3.75 -7.88
CA SER A 138 10.46 3.00 -8.14
C SER A 138 9.26 3.56 -7.38
N TYR A 139 8.05 3.17 -7.78
CA TYR A 139 6.84 3.48 -7.03
C TYR A 139 6.93 2.99 -5.56
N VAL A 140 7.51 1.81 -5.36
CA VAL A 140 7.72 1.22 -4.03
C VAL A 140 8.61 2.11 -3.16
N HIS A 141 9.64 2.73 -3.73
CA HIS A 141 10.45 3.69 -2.99
C HIS A 141 9.63 4.91 -2.59
N GLY A 142 8.82 5.46 -3.50
CA GLY A 142 7.87 6.54 -3.20
C GLY A 142 6.87 6.18 -2.09
N GLN A 143 6.40 4.93 -2.04
CA GLN A 143 5.56 4.44 -0.94
C GLN A 143 6.32 4.48 0.39
N LYS A 144 7.57 4.02 0.43
CA LYS A 144 8.42 4.08 1.63
C LYS A 144 8.67 5.52 2.08
N MET A 145 8.89 6.44 1.13
CA MET A 145 9.01 7.88 1.40
C MET A 145 7.74 8.41 2.08
N ARG A 146 6.55 8.14 1.53
CA ARG A 146 5.27 8.52 2.15
C ARG A 146 5.09 7.86 3.53
N ALA A 147 5.34 6.57 3.66
CA ALA A 147 5.20 5.84 4.92
C ALA A 147 6.10 6.44 6.02
N SER A 148 7.34 6.83 5.67
CA SER A 148 8.24 7.50 6.61
C SER A 148 7.69 8.84 7.11
N MET A 149 7.01 9.61 6.26
CA MET A 149 6.35 10.86 6.65
C MET A 149 5.11 10.59 7.50
N THR A 150 4.31 9.57 7.15
CA THR A 150 3.17 9.15 7.95
C THR A 150 3.61 8.76 9.36
N TYR A 151 4.70 7.99 9.47
CA TYR A 151 5.29 7.60 10.75
C TYR A 151 5.84 8.80 11.53
N LEU A 152 6.55 9.72 10.87
CA LEU A 152 7.04 10.95 11.50
C LEU A 152 5.91 11.78 12.11
N PHE A 153 4.91 12.13 11.31
CA PHE A 153 3.84 13.02 11.75
C PHE A 153 2.85 12.32 12.69
N GLY A 154 2.56 11.05 12.45
CA GLY A 154 1.61 10.28 13.26
C GLY A 154 2.21 9.82 14.59
N HIS A 155 3.37 9.16 14.55
CA HIS A 155 3.97 8.50 15.71
C HIS A 155 4.94 9.42 16.46
N ILE A 156 5.93 10.00 15.77
CA ILE A 156 6.98 10.79 16.43
C ILE A 156 6.44 12.14 16.92
N LEU A 157 5.67 12.84 16.09
CA LEU A 157 5.12 14.16 16.40
C LEU A 157 3.73 14.10 17.06
N GLY A 158 3.11 12.92 17.10
CA GLY A 158 1.83 12.71 17.78
C GLY A 158 0.65 13.46 17.15
N LEU A 159 0.69 13.75 15.83
CA LEU A 159 -0.42 14.39 15.12
C LEU A 159 -1.55 13.40 14.74
N GLY A 160 -1.33 12.11 15.04
CA GLY A 160 -2.30 11.05 14.85
C GLY A 160 -2.52 10.65 13.40
N SER A 161 -3.68 10.04 13.14
CA SER A 161 -4.12 9.51 11.84
C SER A 161 -5.28 10.28 11.24
N ARG A 162 -5.57 11.48 11.78
CA ARG A 162 -6.67 12.32 11.27
C ARG A 162 -6.31 12.95 9.93
N PRO A 163 -7.24 13.03 8.98
CA PRO A 163 -7.02 13.75 7.73
C PRO A 163 -6.55 15.18 7.99
N TRP A 164 -5.54 15.62 7.22
CA TRP A 164 -4.97 16.96 7.28
C TRP A 164 -6.04 18.01 6.95
N GLN A 165 -6.37 18.85 7.93
CA GLN A 165 -7.44 19.84 7.80
C GLN A 165 -7.19 21.07 8.67
N LYS A 166 -7.71 22.21 8.23
CA LYS A 166 -7.69 23.45 9.00
C LYS A 166 -8.80 23.42 10.04
N SER A 167 -8.43 23.54 11.31
CA SER A 167 -9.39 23.61 12.41
C SER A 167 -10.16 24.92 12.33
N GLU A 168 -11.49 24.85 12.28
CA GLU A 168 -12.35 26.05 12.26
C GLU A 168 -12.22 26.88 13.53
N VAL A 169 -11.97 26.23 14.67
CA VAL A 169 -11.87 26.89 15.98
C VAL A 169 -10.54 27.60 16.17
N THR A 170 -9.43 26.95 15.80
CA THR A 170 -8.09 27.48 16.07
C THR A 170 -7.44 28.16 14.86
N GLY A 171 -7.99 27.94 13.65
CA GLY A 171 -7.39 28.36 12.39
C GLY A 171 -6.10 27.63 12.02
N ARG A 172 -5.63 26.70 12.86
CA ARG A 172 -4.38 25.95 12.66
C ARG A 172 -4.64 24.66 11.89
N MET A 173 -3.62 24.19 11.19
CA MET A 173 -3.66 22.88 10.56
C MET A 173 -3.55 21.76 11.61
N THR A 174 -4.35 20.73 11.45
CA THR A 174 -4.45 19.59 12.35
C THR A 174 -4.53 18.29 11.55
N GLY A 175 -4.08 17.18 12.15
CA GLY A 175 -3.97 15.88 11.50
C GLY A 175 -2.59 15.61 10.90
N ASN A 176 -2.49 14.58 10.07
CA ASN A 176 -1.22 14.16 9.47
C ASN A 176 -1.12 14.59 7.99
N PRO A 177 -0.14 15.42 7.61
CA PRO A 177 -0.05 15.96 6.25
C PRO A 177 0.26 14.89 5.18
N SER A 178 0.87 13.75 5.56
CA SER A 178 1.18 12.63 4.65
C SER A 178 -0.07 11.87 4.15
N ILE A 179 -1.17 11.97 4.92
CA ILE A 179 -2.47 11.38 4.56
C ILE A 179 -3.46 12.43 4.04
N SER A 180 -2.97 13.61 3.67
CA SER A 180 -3.79 14.61 2.98
C SER A 180 -4.31 14.08 1.63
N GLU A 181 -5.41 14.68 1.17
CA GLU A 181 -5.96 14.40 -0.16
C GLU A 181 -4.94 14.68 -1.26
N GLN A 182 -4.15 15.76 -1.12
CA GLN A 182 -3.12 16.14 -2.08
C GLN A 182 -2.06 15.04 -2.27
N VAL A 183 -1.47 14.55 -1.17
CA VAL A 183 -0.45 13.49 -1.24
C VAL A 183 -1.06 12.18 -1.77
N SER A 184 -2.28 11.85 -1.33
CA SER A 184 -2.96 10.61 -1.75
C SER A 184 -3.30 10.62 -3.24
N SER A 185 -3.86 11.72 -3.75
CA SER A 185 -4.16 11.92 -5.17
C SER A 185 -2.90 11.88 -6.03
N TYR A 186 -1.81 12.51 -5.55
CA TYR A 186 -0.52 12.45 -6.22
C TYR A 186 0.02 11.01 -6.28
N MET A 187 0.03 10.28 -5.17
CA MET A 187 0.51 8.89 -5.14
C MET A 187 -0.28 7.96 -6.06
N MET A 188 -1.59 8.17 -6.19
CA MET A 188 -2.42 7.43 -7.14
C MET A 188 -2.04 7.74 -8.59
N SER A 189 -1.82 9.02 -8.90
CA SER A 189 -1.41 9.45 -10.24
C SER A 189 -0.01 8.95 -10.58
N LEU A 190 0.93 9.00 -9.62
CA LEU A 190 2.28 8.47 -9.76
C LEU A 190 2.24 6.97 -10.05
N ARG A 191 1.44 6.19 -9.30
CA ARG A 191 1.26 4.76 -9.56
C ARG A 191 0.84 4.50 -11.01
N THR A 192 -0.17 5.22 -11.48
CA THR A 192 -0.66 5.09 -12.84
C THR A 192 0.43 5.41 -13.86
N ARG A 193 1.17 6.52 -13.71
CA ARG A 193 2.29 6.85 -14.61
C ARG A 193 3.36 5.76 -14.64
N LYS A 194 3.76 5.24 -13.47
CA LYS A 194 4.76 4.18 -13.38
C LYS A 194 4.34 2.91 -14.11
N VAL A 195 3.07 2.51 -13.97
CA VAL A 195 2.51 1.38 -14.73
C VAL A 195 2.56 1.63 -16.25
N HIS A 196 2.27 2.86 -16.69
CA HIS A 196 2.39 3.22 -18.11
C HIS A 196 3.84 3.21 -18.60
N SER A 197 4.80 3.59 -17.75
CA SER A 197 6.24 3.50 -18.02
C SER A 197 6.80 2.07 -17.93
N SER A 198 5.94 1.05 -17.97
CA SER A 198 6.28 -0.38 -17.88
C SER A 198 6.89 -0.82 -16.55
N GLU A 199 6.74 -0.05 -15.47
CA GLU A 199 7.02 -0.55 -14.13
C GLU A 199 5.96 -1.59 -13.77
N THR A 200 6.40 -2.81 -13.49
CA THR A 200 5.49 -3.94 -13.28
C THR A 200 4.64 -3.69 -12.04
N PRO A 201 3.31 -3.76 -12.10
CA PRO A 201 2.47 -3.47 -10.95
C PRO A 201 2.76 -4.47 -9.81
N THR A 202 3.07 -3.97 -8.61
CA THR A 202 3.37 -4.80 -7.44
C THR A 202 2.32 -5.88 -7.17
N SER A 203 1.04 -5.58 -7.38
CA SER A 203 -0.07 -6.52 -7.18
C SER A 203 -0.22 -7.58 -8.29
N ALA A 204 0.31 -7.33 -9.49
CA ALA A 204 0.20 -8.26 -10.61
C ALA A 204 1.19 -9.43 -10.49
N HIS A 205 2.26 -9.27 -9.71
CA HIS A 205 3.22 -10.35 -9.46
C HIS A 205 2.61 -11.56 -8.75
N ALA A 206 1.46 -11.41 -8.07
CA ALA A 206 0.80 -12.52 -7.38
C ALA A 206 0.06 -13.48 -8.33
N VAL A 207 -0.37 -13.01 -9.51
CA VAL A 207 -1.22 -13.79 -10.43
C VAL A 207 -0.56 -13.87 -11.79
N THR A 208 0.35 -14.83 -11.94
CA THR A 208 0.95 -15.16 -13.23
C THR A 208 0.00 -16.02 -14.07
N SER A 209 0.26 -16.15 -15.37
CA SER A 209 -0.43 -17.12 -16.23
C SER A 209 -0.31 -18.55 -15.68
N GLU A 210 0.81 -18.87 -15.03
CA GLU A 210 1.00 -20.15 -14.32
C GLU A 210 0.09 -20.26 -13.09
N THR A 211 -0.07 -19.20 -12.30
CA THR A 211 -1.03 -19.16 -11.18
C THR A 211 -2.46 -19.38 -11.69
N LEU A 212 -2.85 -18.72 -12.79
CA LEU A 212 -4.16 -18.92 -13.42
C LEU A 212 -4.34 -20.34 -13.96
N LYS A 213 -3.30 -20.93 -14.55
CA LYS A 213 -3.32 -22.32 -15.01
C LYS A 213 -3.48 -23.29 -13.85
N LYS A 214 -2.70 -23.13 -12.77
CA LYS A 214 -2.84 -23.95 -11.56
C LYS A 214 -4.24 -23.83 -10.97
N LEU A 215 -4.81 -22.63 -10.90
CA LEU A 215 -6.18 -22.41 -10.45
C LEU A 215 -7.19 -23.12 -11.36
N TYR A 216 -6.99 -23.08 -12.68
CA TYR A 216 -7.83 -23.79 -13.63
C TYR A 216 -7.75 -25.31 -13.43
N ASP A 217 -6.55 -25.88 -13.34
CA ASP A 217 -6.33 -27.31 -13.17
C ASP A 217 -6.96 -27.79 -11.84
N GLU A 218 -6.78 -27.02 -10.75
CA GLU A 218 -7.40 -27.28 -9.46
C GLU A 218 -8.93 -27.27 -9.51
N ASN A 219 -9.54 -26.34 -10.25
CA ASN A 219 -10.98 -26.20 -10.39
C ASN A 219 -11.63 -27.27 -11.29
N ASN A 220 -10.82 -27.93 -12.12
CA ASN A 220 -11.25 -29.00 -13.02
C ASN A 220 -10.94 -30.42 -12.51
N LYS A 221 -10.39 -30.56 -11.29
CA LYS A 221 -10.26 -31.88 -10.66
C LYS A 221 -11.65 -32.52 -10.49
N PRO A 222 -11.81 -33.83 -10.79
CA PRO A 222 -13.11 -34.50 -10.72
C PRO A 222 -13.72 -34.48 -9.31
N GLU A 223 -12.88 -34.43 -8.28
CA GLU A 223 -13.29 -34.30 -6.87
C GLU A 223 -14.03 -32.99 -6.57
N LYS A 224 -13.70 -31.89 -7.27
CA LYS A 224 -14.32 -30.55 -7.10
C LYS A 224 -15.46 -30.29 -8.11
N SER A 225 -15.76 -31.25 -8.97
CA SER A 225 -16.87 -31.17 -9.94
C SER A 225 -18.24 -31.35 -9.28
N LYS A 226 -18.29 -31.97 -8.10
CA LYS A 226 -19.54 -32.20 -7.36
C LYS A 226 -19.84 -30.99 -6.48
N ILE A 227 -20.94 -30.30 -6.78
CA ILE A 227 -21.51 -29.24 -5.95
C ILE A 227 -21.82 -29.84 -4.57
N LYS A 228 -21.18 -29.33 -3.52
CA LYS A 228 -21.48 -29.71 -2.13
C LYS A 228 -22.59 -28.80 -1.61
N GLU A 229 -23.52 -29.39 -0.85
CA GLU A 229 -24.55 -28.62 -0.15
C GLU A 229 -23.88 -27.72 0.90
N TYR A 230 -24.39 -26.49 1.05
CA TYR A 230 -23.83 -25.56 2.03
C TYR A 230 -24.12 -26.06 3.44
N GLU A 231 -23.10 -26.53 4.15
CA GLU A 231 -23.18 -26.73 5.59
C GLU A 231 -22.51 -25.54 6.31
N PRO A 232 -23.25 -24.79 7.14
CA PRO A 232 -22.67 -23.75 7.98
C PRO A 232 -21.83 -24.39 9.08
N SER A 233 -20.51 -24.34 8.93
CA SER A 233 -19.58 -24.74 9.99
C SER A 233 -19.46 -23.63 11.04
N SER A 234 -19.57 -23.98 12.31
CA SER A 234 -19.29 -23.05 13.41
C SER A 234 -17.78 -22.78 13.51
N ARG A 235 -17.40 -21.54 13.78
CA ARG A 235 -15.99 -21.08 13.83
C ARG A 235 -15.11 -21.86 14.82
N SER A 236 -15.70 -22.60 15.77
CA SER A 236 -14.99 -23.43 16.75
C SER A 236 -14.57 -24.82 16.24
N GLN A 237 -15.01 -25.23 15.04
CA GLN A 237 -14.75 -26.58 14.48
C GLN A 237 -13.74 -26.60 13.33
N ALA A 238 -13.11 -25.47 12.97
CA ALA A 238 -12.09 -25.43 11.93
C ALA A 238 -10.80 -26.13 12.43
N GLN A 239 -10.73 -27.45 12.24
CA GLN A 239 -9.55 -28.27 12.57
C GLN A 239 -8.43 -28.16 11.53
N ASP A 240 -8.73 -27.67 10.31
CA ASP A 240 -7.76 -27.55 9.22
C ASP A 240 -7.68 -26.11 8.72
N ILE A 241 -6.46 -25.57 8.71
CA ILE A 241 -6.16 -24.20 8.25
C ILE A 241 -6.45 -24.02 6.75
N ASN A 242 -6.51 -25.12 6.00
CA ASN A 242 -6.76 -25.12 4.55
C ASN A 242 -8.25 -24.94 4.19
N ASP A 243 -9.18 -24.99 5.15
CA ASP A 243 -10.63 -24.88 4.90
C ASP A 243 -11.19 -23.46 5.15
N TRP A 244 -10.30 -22.47 5.28
CA TRP A 244 -10.66 -21.09 5.65
C TRP A 244 -11.46 -20.30 4.60
N GLY A 245 -11.53 -20.78 3.37
CA GLY A 245 -12.19 -20.08 2.26
C GLY A 245 -13.66 -20.46 2.03
N GLY A 246 -14.09 -21.62 2.52
CA GLY A 246 -15.35 -22.24 2.06
C GLY A 246 -15.33 -22.58 0.56
N ASP A 247 -15.99 -23.66 0.17
CA ASP A 247 -16.13 -24.03 -1.24
C ASP A 247 -17.03 -23.01 -1.96
N PHE A 248 -16.51 -22.31 -2.97
CA PHE A 248 -17.23 -21.30 -3.76
C PHE A 248 -18.41 -21.87 -4.57
N ARG A 249 -18.54 -23.19 -4.67
CA ARG A 249 -19.62 -23.88 -5.38
C ARG A 249 -20.70 -24.42 -4.45
N LYS A 250 -21.04 -23.70 -3.38
CA LYS A 250 -22.14 -24.06 -2.47
C LYS A 250 -23.44 -23.39 -2.89
N THR A 251 -24.51 -24.18 -3.11
CA THR A 251 -25.86 -23.66 -3.33
C THR A 251 -26.65 -23.65 -2.01
N HIS A 252 -27.25 -22.51 -1.65
CA HIS A 252 -28.19 -22.43 -0.52
C HIS A 252 -29.46 -23.22 -0.85
N ARG A 253 -29.82 -24.20 -0.03
CA ARG A 253 -31.07 -24.95 -0.16
C ARG A 253 -32.19 -24.26 0.62
N ASP A 254 -32.44 -22.98 0.33
CA ASP A 254 -33.70 -22.36 0.75
C ASP A 254 -34.67 -22.39 -0.43
N GLY A 255 -35.83 -22.99 -0.22
CA GLY A 255 -36.87 -23.25 -1.20
C GLY A 255 -37.54 -21.98 -1.74
N GLY A 256 -36.79 -21.16 -2.46
CA GLY A 256 -37.27 -19.94 -3.10
C GLY A 256 -36.26 -19.44 -4.11
N LYS A 257 -36.49 -19.77 -5.39
CA LYS A 257 -35.92 -19.17 -6.62
C LYS A 257 -34.74 -18.21 -6.39
N SER A 258 -33.51 -18.71 -6.48
CA SER A 258 -32.32 -17.85 -6.58
C SER A 258 -31.89 -17.69 -8.04
N PHE A 259 -32.05 -16.46 -8.54
CA PHE A 259 -31.43 -15.98 -9.77
C PHE A 259 -29.97 -15.63 -9.45
N CYS A 260 -29.01 -16.38 -9.98
CA CYS A 260 -27.69 -15.85 -10.26
C CYS A 260 -27.07 -16.61 -11.44
N SER A 261 -27.57 -16.29 -12.63
CA SER A 261 -26.91 -16.60 -13.89
C SER A 261 -26.23 -15.32 -14.36
N ILE A 262 -24.96 -15.11 -14.00
CA ILE A 262 -24.11 -14.17 -14.73
C ILE A 262 -23.52 -14.99 -15.88
N PHE A 263 -24.25 -15.00 -16.98
CA PHE A 263 -23.79 -15.54 -18.26
C PHE A 263 -22.96 -14.45 -18.95
N VAL A 264 -21.63 -14.52 -18.86
CA VAL A 264 -20.75 -13.74 -19.75
C VAL A 264 -20.70 -14.48 -21.08
N HIS A 265 -21.60 -14.13 -21.99
CA HIS A 265 -21.54 -14.58 -23.37
C HIS A 265 -20.56 -13.68 -24.14
N LEU A 266 -19.30 -14.11 -24.27
CA LEU A 266 -18.37 -13.54 -25.24
C LEU A 266 -18.57 -14.29 -26.57
N THR A 267 -19.36 -13.71 -27.48
CA THR A 267 -19.39 -14.15 -28.88
C THR A 267 -18.23 -13.52 -29.64
N PHE A 268 -17.24 -14.34 -29.97
CA PHE A 268 -16.26 -14.07 -31.02
C PHE A 268 -16.90 -14.40 -32.38
N ASN A 269 -17.06 -13.40 -33.24
CA ASN A 269 -17.33 -13.62 -34.66
C ASN A 269 -16.00 -13.68 -35.40
N SER A 270 -15.80 -14.77 -36.14
CA SER A 270 -14.78 -14.94 -37.18
C SER A 270 -15.11 -14.15 -38.43
#